data_AF-A0A9N8LRJ4-F1
#
_entry.id   AF-A0A9N8LRJ4-F1
#
_cell.length_a   1.000
_cell.length_b   1.000
_cell.length_c   1.000
_cell.angle_alpha   90.00
_cell.angle_beta   90.00
_cell.angle_gamma   90.00
#
_symmetry.space_group_name_H-M   'P 1'
#
loop_
_entity.id
_entity.type
_entity.pdbx_description
1 polymer ?
#
loop_
_entity_poly.entity_id
_entity_poly.type
_entity_poly.pdbx_seq_one_letter_code
_entity_poly.pdbx_strand_id
1 'polypeptide(L)'
;MILDDNIAKATQKDGETARKFGSRLRGMFFDIQGAGDPVAPHKKVMHFLLGLNPRFHTARNEFIHKQSTGQGIDFDTALRIVAEAEHAYGALMQPRSAPRVPYLARPTANAVVEEPSCG
;
A
#
# COMPACT_ATOMS: atom_id res chain seq x y z
N MET A 1 2.25 -11.94 -30.43
CA MET A 1 3.27 -12.04 -29.35
C MET A 1 3.78 -10.69 -28.80
N ILE A 2 3.57 -9.54 -29.50
CA ILE A 2 4.00 -8.20 -29.02
C ILE A 2 3.25 -7.74 -27.76
N LEU A 3 1.98 -8.15 -27.60
CA LEU A 3 1.14 -7.76 -26.46
C LEU A 3 1.57 -8.40 -25.12
N ASP A 4 2.05 -9.65 -25.13
CA ASP A 4 2.54 -10.33 -23.93
C ASP A 4 3.81 -9.66 -23.38
N ASP A 5 4.68 -9.20 -24.29
CA ASP A 5 5.91 -8.46 -23.98
C ASP A 5 5.62 -7.10 -23.32
N ASN A 6 4.56 -6.41 -23.76
CA ASN A 6 4.12 -5.14 -23.18
C ASN A 6 3.58 -5.31 -21.75
N ILE A 7 2.86 -6.40 -21.46
CA ILE A 7 2.40 -6.70 -20.10
C ILE A 7 3.57 -7.11 -19.21
N ALA A 8 4.51 -7.90 -19.73
CA ALA A 8 5.71 -8.29 -18.99
C ALA A 8 6.58 -7.08 -18.56
N LYS A 9 6.59 -6.03 -19.37
CA LYS A 9 7.32 -4.77 -19.10
C LYS A 9 6.49 -3.74 -18.33
N ALA A 10 5.21 -3.99 -18.09
CA ALA A 10 4.33 -3.04 -17.42
C ALA A 10 4.70 -2.91 -15.94
N THR A 11 5.25 -1.76 -15.58
CA THR A 11 5.56 -1.41 -14.18
C THR A 11 4.64 -0.31 -13.67
N GLN A 12 4.45 -0.28 -12.35
CA GLN A 12 3.78 0.78 -11.61
C GLN A 12 4.60 2.07 -11.75
N LYS A 13 3.97 3.12 -12.27
CA LYS A 13 4.64 4.41 -12.46
C LYS A 13 4.89 5.11 -11.13
N ASP A 14 5.85 6.04 -11.12
CA ASP A 14 6.07 6.89 -9.95
C ASP A 14 4.81 7.69 -9.60
N GLY A 15 4.42 7.69 -8.32
CA GLY A 15 3.17 8.29 -7.85
C GLY A 15 1.86 7.56 -8.25
N GLU A 16 1.92 6.49 -9.04
CA GLU A 16 0.74 5.67 -9.36
C GLU A 16 0.37 4.80 -8.16
N THR A 17 -0.92 4.69 -7.83
CA THR A 17 -1.40 3.79 -6.77
C THR A 17 -1.50 2.35 -7.27
N ALA A 18 -1.41 1.37 -6.37
CA ALA A 18 -1.57 -0.04 -6.71
C ALA A 18 -2.91 -0.32 -7.40
N ARG A 19 -3.99 0.39 -6.99
CA ARG A 19 -5.31 0.32 -7.64
C ARG A 19 -5.29 0.81 -9.10
N LYS A 20 -4.67 1.97 -9.35
CA LYS A 20 -4.55 2.52 -10.71
C LYS A 20 -3.72 1.60 -11.61
N PHE A 21 -2.60 1.11 -11.09
CA PHE A 21 -1.76 0.15 -11.80
C PHE A 21 -2.51 -1.16 -12.11
N GLY A 22 -3.20 -1.75 -11.13
CA GLY A 22 -4.01 -2.95 -11.32
C GLY A 22 -5.14 -2.76 -12.34
N SER A 23 -5.80 -1.61 -12.33
CA SER A 23 -6.83 -1.27 -13.35
C SER A 23 -6.24 -1.17 -14.76
N ARG A 24 -5.05 -0.60 -14.89
CA ARG A 24 -4.33 -0.50 -16.18
C ARG A 24 -3.93 -1.88 -16.69
N LEU A 25 -3.41 -2.74 -15.82
CA LEU A 25 -3.11 -4.14 -16.15
C LEU A 25 -4.35 -4.93 -16.58
N ARG A 26 -5.50 -4.72 -15.93
CA ARG A 26 -6.76 -5.33 -16.37
C ARG A 26 -7.11 -4.97 -17.80
N GLY A 27 -7.03 -3.68 -18.15
CA GLY A 27 -7.25 -3.22 -19.52
C GLY A 27 -6.38 -3.99 -20.51
N MET A 28 -5.08 -4.09 -20.21
CA MET A 28 -4.15 -4.85 -21.05
C MET A 28 -4.55 -6.33 -21.15
N PHE A 29 -4.93 -7.00 -20.06
CA PHE A 29 -5.38 -8.39 -20.11
C PHE A 29 -6.63 -8.58 -20.98
N PHE A 30 -7.56 -7.63 -20.94
CA PHE A 30 -8.74 -7.64 -21.81
C PHE A 30 -8.35 -7.46 -23.28
N ASP A 31 -7.40 -6.57 -23.58
CA ASP A 31 -6.91 -6.34 -24.94
C ASP A 31 -6.25 -7.61 -25.51
N ILE A 32 -5.44 -8.34 -24.73
CA ILE A 32 -4.84 -9.60 -25.20
C ILE A 32 -5.90 -10.69 -25.37
N GLN A 33 -6.85 -10.78 -24.44
CA GLN A 33 -7.96 -11.73 -24.55
C GLN A 33 -8.79 -11.48 -25.82
N GLY A 34 -9.04 -10.22 -26.18
CA GLY A 34 -9.70 -9.85 -27.43
C GLY A 34 -8.89 -10.21 -28.68
N ALA A 35 -7.56 -10.28 -28.56
CA ALA A 35 -6.66 -10.73 -29.63
C ALA A 35 -6.52 -12.27 -29.74
N GLY A 36 -7.25 -13.03 -28.92
CA GLY A 36 -7.30 -14.50 -28.97
C GLY A 36 -6.25 -15.23 -28.14
N ASP A 37 -5.50 -14.54 -27.27
CA ASP A 37 -4.46 -15.13 -26.42
C ASP A 37 -4.69 -14.79 -24.94
N PRO A 38 -5.64 -15.46 -24.26
CA PRO A 38 -6.01 -15.11 -22.89
C PRO A 38 -4.87 -15.41 -21.91
N VAL A 39 -4.46 -14.39 -21.14
CA VAL A 39 -3.46 -14.55 -20.08
C VAL A 39 -4.00 -15.46 -18.99
N ALA A 40 -3.23 -16.50 -18.62
CA ALA A 40 -3.60 -17.42 -17.56
C ALA A 40 -3.73 -16.72 -16.19
N PRO A 41 -4.64 -17.14 -15.29
CA PRO A 41 -4.87 -16.47 -14.00
C PRO A 41 -3.61 -16.28 -13.15
N HIS A 42 -2.78 -17.31 -13.04
CA HIS A 42 -1.51 -17.25 -12.30
C HIS A 42 -0.50 -16.26 -12.92
N LYS A 43 -0.49 -16.13 -14.25
CA LYS A 43 0.34 -15.13 -14.96
C LYS A 43 -0.15 -13.72 -14.67
N LYS A 44 -1.47 -13.48 -14.63
CA LYS A 44 -2.02 -12.15 -14.28
C LYS A 44 -1.53 -11.67 -12.92
N VAL A 45 -1.51 -12.57 -11.93
CA VAL A 45 -0.99 -12.30 -10.59
C VAL A 45 0.50 -12.04 -10.63
N MET A 46 1.26 -12.86 -11.37
CA MET A 46 2.70 -12.67 -11.51
C MET A 46 3.07 -11.33 -12.16
N HIS A 47 2.41 -10.94 -13.25
CA HIS A 47 2.61 -9.64 -13.89
C HIS A 47 2.27 -8.47 -12.96
N PHE A 48 1.20 -8.59 -12.17
CA PHE A 48 0.90 -7.60 -11.13
C PHE A 48 2.04 -7.49 -10.12
N LEU A 49 2.43 -8.61 -9.51
CA LEU A 49 3.44 -8.64 -8.44
C LEU A 49 4.83 -8.19 -8.90
N LEU A 50 5.25 -8.56 -10.12
CA LEU A 50 6.53 -8.16 -10.69
C LEU A 50 6.56 -6.70 -11.12
N GLY A 51 5.42 -6.16 -11.56
CA GLY A 51 5.31 -4.77 -11.99
C GLY A 51 5.15 -3.77 -10.85
N LEU A 52 4.89 -4.21 -9.61
CA LEU A 52 4.75 -3.31 -8.46
C LEU A 52 6.02 -2.52 -8.18
N ASN A 53 5.83 -1.31 -7.63
CA ASN A 53 6.95 -0.48 -7.16
C ASN A 53 7.78 -1.24 -6.11
N PRO A 54 9.12 -1.16 -6.13
CA PRO A 54 9.99 -1.86 -5.19
C PRO A 54 9.65 -1.69 -3.70
N ARG A 55 9.01 -0.59 -3.32
CA ARG A 55 8.50 -0.36 -1.96
C ARG A 55 7.55 -1.45 -1.44
N PHE A 56 6.95 -2.24 -2.33
CA PHE A 56 6.05 -3.34 -2.00
C PHE A 56 6.72 -4.72 -2.03
N HIS A 57 8.06 -4.80 -2.10
CA HIS A 57 8.79 -6.09 -2.16
C HIS A 57 8.46 -7.05 -1.02
N THR A 58 8.21 -6.55 0.20
CA THR A 58 7.84 -7.40 1.34
C THR A 58 6.51 -8.11 1.10
N ALA A 59 5.47 -7.35 0.73
CA ALA A 59 4.17 -7.92 0.38
C ALA A 59 4.30 -8.89 -0.80
N ARG A 60 5.07 -8.52 -1.83
CA ARG A 60 5.35 -9.37 -2.99
C ARG A 60 5.92 -10.75 -2.58
N ASN A 61 6.91 -10.76 -1.68
CA ASN A 61 7.55 -12.00 -1.25
C ASN A 61 6.58 -12.90 -0.45
N GLU A 62 5.70 -12.32 0.36
CA GLU A 62 4.64 -13.08 1.03
C GLU A 62 3.68 -13.73 0.04
N PHE A 63 3.31 -13.03 -1.03
CA PHE A 63 2.47 -13.59 -2.09
C PHE A 63 3.14 -14.76 -2.82
N ILE A 64 4.42 -14.61 -3.17
CA ILE A 64 5.20 -15.68 -3.80
C ILE A 64 5.27 -16.90 -2.86
N HIS A 65 5.46 -16.67 -1.57
CA HIS A 65 5.47 -17.75 -0.57
C HIS A 65 4.09 -18.45 -0.47
N LYS A 66 3.00 -17.70 -0.41
CA LYS A 66 1.63 -18.27 -0.41
C LYS A 66 1.32 -19.06 -1.69
N GLN A 67 1.81 -18.61 -2.85
CA GLN A 67 1.68 -19.38 -4.09
C GLN A 67 2.49 -20.69 -4.03
N SER A 68 3.72 -20.66 -3.49
CA SER A 68 4.56 -21.86 -3.35
C SER A 68 3.98 -22.91 -2.40
N THR A 69 3.13 -22.51 -1.45
CA THR A 69 2.44 -23.39 -0.51
C THR A 69 1.10 -23.92 -1.03
N GLY A 70 0.76 -23.63 -2.30
CA GLY A 70 -0.45 -24.11 -2.96
C GLY A 70 -1.70 -23.29 -2.68
N GLN A 71 -1.59 -22.15 -1.98
CA GLN A 71 -2.70 -21.20 -1.91
C GLN A 71 -2.79 -20.43 -3.23
N GLY A 72 -3.78 -20.81 -4.05
CA GLY A 72 -4.18 -20.02 -5.21
C GLY A 72 -4.68 -18.64 -4.77
N ILE A 73 -3.97 -17.60 -5.20
CA ILE A 73 -4.37 -16.21 -4.98
C ILE A 73 -4.76 -15.63 -6.33
N ASP A 74 -6.00 -15.19 -6.44
CA ASP A 74 -6.50 -14.49 -7.61
C ASP A 74 -5.99 -13.05 -7.69
N PHE A 75 -6.01 -12.50 -8.91
CA PHE A 75 -5.57 -11.14 -9.20
C PHE A 75 -6.32 -10.10 -8.34
N ASP A 76 -7.64 -10.23 -8.21
CA ASP A 76 -8.49 -9.34 -7.40
C ASP A 76 -8.08 -9.34 -5.93
N THR A 77 -7.80 -10.53 -5.39
CA THR A 77 -7.37 -10.71 -4.00
C THR A 77 -6.00 -10.10 -3.78
N ALA A 78 -5.05 -10.34 -4.69
CA ALA A 78 -3.72 -9.72 -4.64
C ALA A 78 -3.81 -8.19 -4.72
N LEU A 79 -4.61 -7.67 -5.64
CA LEU A 79 -4.83 -6.23 -5.79
C LEU A 79 -5.40 -5.59 -4.52
N ARG A 80 -6.41 -6.22 -3.91
CA ARG A 80 -7.02 -5.73 -2.68
C ARG A 80 -5.99 -5.62 -1.55
N ILE A 81 -5.25 -6.70 -1.29
CA ILE A 81 -4.28 -6.74 -0.20
C ILE A 81 -3.15 -5.73 -0.42
N VAL A 82 -2.62 -5.62 -1.64
CA VAL A 82 -1.56 -4.63 -1.93
C VAL A 82 -2.09 -3.21 -1.80
N ALA A 83 -3.33 -2.94 -2.20
CA ALA A 83 -3.95 -1.63 -2.00
C ALA A 83 -4.19 -1.29 -0.52
N GLU A 84 -4.58 -2.28 0.29
CA GLU A 84 -4.70 -2.14 1.75
C GLU A 84 -3.34 -1.86 2.40
N ALA A 85 -2.30 -2.58 1.97
CA ALA A 85 -0.93 -2.34 2.43
C ALA A 85 -0.47 -0.93 2.05
N GLU A 86 -0.68 -0.49 0.80
CA GLU A 86 -0.35 0.87 0.34
C GLU A 86 -1.06 1.94 1.19
N HIS A 87 -2.33 1.75 1.50
CA HIS A 87 -3.08 2.66 2.36
C HIS A 87 -2.54 2.69 3.79
N ALA A 88 -2.20 1.52 4.36
CA ALA A 88 -1.58 1.43 5.69
C ALA A 88 -0.20 2.11 5.73
N TYR A 89 0.66 1.86 4.73
CA TYR A 89 1.95 2.54 4.59
C TYR A 89 1.80 4.05 4.42
N GLY A 90 0.85 4.49 3.58
CA GLY A 90 0.53 5.91 3.41
C GLY A 90 0.04 6.56 4.69
N ALA A 91 -0.78 5.88 5.49
CA ALA A 91 -1.25 6.36 6.79
C ALA A 91 -0.11 6.44 7.83
N LEU A 92 0.87 5.54 7.78
CA LEU A 92 2.04 5.55 8.67
C LEU A 92 3.06 6.64 8.28
N MET A 93 3.17 6.96 6.99
CA MET A 93 4.07 8.01 6.47
C MET A 93 3.46 9.41 6.47
N GLN A 94 2.16 9.54 6.73
CA GLN A 94 1.62 10.85 7.06
C GLN A 94 2.33 11.33 8.33
N PRO A 95 2.90 12.56 8.35
CA PRO A 95 3.32 13.15 9.60
C PRO A 95 2.07 13.09 10.47
N ARG A 96 2.17 12.31 11.54
CA ARG A 96 1.14 12.25 12.57
C ARG A 96 1.04 13.69 13.03
N SER A 97 0.08 14.43 12.48
CA SER A 97 -0.43 15.66 13.07
C SER A 97 -1.08 15.20 14.34
N ALA A 98 -0.25 14.85 15.32
CA ALA A 98 -0.61 14.83 16.70
C ALA A 98 -1.33 16.16 16.91
N PRO A 99 -2.56 16.16 17.45
CA PRO A 99 -3.12 17.41 17.90
C PRO A 99 -2.07 17.99 18.83
N ARG A 100 -1.45 19.11 18.42
CA ARG A 100 -0.66 19.92 19.32
C ARG A 100 -1.66 20.39 20.34
N VAL A 101 -1.82 19.62 21.42
CA VAL A 101 -2.39 20.12 22.67
C VAL A 101 -1.65 21.43 22.92
N PRO A 102 -2.31 22.59 22.83
CA PRO A 102 -1.63 23.84 23.11
C PRO A 102 -1.22 23.77 24.58
N TYR A 103 0.08 23.85 24.86
CA TYR A 103 0.65 23.96 26.21
C TYR A 103 0.34 25.34 26.83
N LEU A 104 -0.92 25.79 26.76
CA LEU A 104 -1.36 27.07 27.29
C LEU A 104 -2.74 26.92 27.94
N ALA A 105 -2.74 26.32 29.13
CA ALA A 105 -3.64 26.72 30.20
C ALA A 105 -2.95 26.39 31.52
N ARG A 106 -1.98 27.24 31.88
CA ARG A 106 -1.49 27.37 33.24
C ARG A 106 -2.62 28.04 34.04
N PRO A 107 -3.29 27.40 35.01
CA PRO A 107 -4.09 28.14 35.97
C PRO A 107 -3.10 28.69 37.01
N THR A 108 -2.85 29.99 36.95
CA THR A 108 -2.34 30.72 38.11
C THR A 108 -3.51 31.02 39.05
N ALA A 109 -3.21 31.08 40.36
CA ALA A 109 -4.05 31.50 41.50
C ALA A 109 -4.83 30.36 42.19
N ASN A 110 -4.74 30.13 43.50
CA ASN A 110 -4.73 31.13 44.59
C ASN A 110 -3.76 30.79 45.75
N ALA A 111 -3.32 31.86 46.42
CA ALA A 111 -2.57 31.86 47.66
C ALA A 111 -3.37 31.28 48.85
N VAL A 112 -2.67 30.61 49.78
CA VAL A 112 -2.97 30.71 51.21
C VAL A 112 -1.67 30.89 51.99
N VAL A 113 -1.74 31.86 52.90
CA VAL A 113 -0.72 32.44 53.78
C VAL A 113 -0.32 31.46 54.89
N GLU A 114 0.98 31.43 55.25
CA GLU A 114 1.48 31.77 56.60
C GLU A 114 3.02 31.93 56.55
N GLU A 115 3.52 33.12 56.90
CA GLU A 115 4.96 33.39 57.08
C GLU A 115 5.39 33.13 58.56
N PRO A 116 6.60 33.50 59.04
CA PRO A 116 7.60 32.56 59.53
C PRO A 116 7.82 32.68 61.05
N SER A 117 8.54 31.74 61.67
CA SER A 117 9.33 32.06 62.88
C SER A 117 10.41 31.01 63.16
N CYS A 118 11.65 31.48 63.18
CA CYS A 118 12.76 30.84 63.90
C CYS A 118 12.43 30.71 65.39
N GLY A 119 12.84 29.58 65.96
CA GLY A 119 13.09 29.38 67.39
C GLY A 119 14.21 28.37 67.52
#